data_AF-A0A8R1EEE2-F1
#
_entry.id   AF-A0A8R1EEE2-F1
#
_cell.length_a   1.000
_cell.length_b   1.000
_cell.length_c   1.000
_cell.angle_alpha   90.00
_cell.angle_beta   90.00
_cell.angle_gamma   90.00
#
_symmetry.space_group_name_H-M   'P 1'
#
loop_
_entity.id
_entity.type
_entity.pdbx_description
1 polymer ?
#
loop_
_entity_poly.entity_id
_entity_poly.type
_entity_poly.pdbx_seq_one_letter_code
_entity_poly.pdbx_strand_id
1 'polypeptide(L)'
;NDDVLEAFTKMDQDQTIKKIRYLESADLHFEKVHVVLDKVGDSVEHEPNLAQVVSFLDRSRPILEIEDFYVWVEQFPTPTITHLHNIMEALKNSKAIGLTLSEICHAVTLPADTVLPLLMDLNDTQQVLACGVDEHRWVSIEFEHVWTIGINGRKWCPRLWISPEGAISLPVVRWIAESTLLTIVGKPGILLKDVLFTYEFVLQPVSVQEIIDLLEHFKCIVVMRKEFASSKLASPFGG
;
A
#
# COMPACT_ATOMS: atom_id res chain seq x y z
N ASN A 1 -52.55 -17.15 -15.74
CA ASN A 1 -51.14 -17.40 -16.13
C ASN A 1 -50.62 -16.27 -17.02
N ASP A 2 -51.01 -15.01 -16.75
CA ASP A 2 -50.63 -13.82 -17.55
C ASP A 2 -50.06 -12.65 -16.71
N ASP A 3 -50.10 -12.72 -15.37
CA ASP A 3 -49.62 -11.62 -14.51
C ASP A 3 -48.09 -11.43 -14.50
N VAL A 4 -47.32 -12.47 -14.86
CA VAL A 4 -45.85 -12.39 -14.84
C VAL A 4 -45.33 -11.61 -16.06
N LEU A 5 -46.04 -11.67 -17.19
CA LEU A 5 -45.64 -10.96 -18.42
C LEU A 5 -46.07 -9.48 -18.42
N GLU A 6 -47.12 -9.10 -17.68
CA GLU A 6 -47.48 -7.69 -17.47
C GLU A 6 -46.47 -6.92 -16.60
N ALA A 7 -45.74 -7.61 -15.72
CA ALA A 7 -44.71 -6.99 -14.90
C ALA A 7 -43.48 -6.54 -15.73
N PHE A 8 -43.19 -7.24 -16.83
CA PHE A 8 -42.08 -6.92 -17.73
C PHE A 8 -42.44 -5.85 -18.77
N THR A 9 -43.71 -5.68 -19.13
CA THR A 9 -44.15 -4.62 -20.06
C THR A 9 -44.38 -3.27 -19.37
N LYS A 10 -44.52 -3.21 -18.05
CA LYS A 10 -44.59 -1.94 -17.30
C LYS A 10 -43.21 -1.30 -17.01
N MET A 11 -42.11 -2.01 -17.23
CA MET A 11 -40.75 -1.44 -17.10
C MET A 11 -40.36 -0.50 -18.26
N ASP A 12 -41.22 -0.36 -19.28
CA ASP A 12 -41.05 0.57 -20.41
C ASP A 12 -41.47 2.02 -20.10
N GLN A 13 -41.58 2.41 -18.83
CA GLN A 13 -41.66 3.83 -18.44
C GLN A 13 -40.26 4.45 -18.30
N ASP A 14 -39.57 4.50 -19.44
CA ASP A 14 -39.07 5.71 -20.13
C ASP A 14 -38.34 6.83 -19.36
N GLN A 15 -37.88 6.58 -18.13
CA GLN A 15 -36.97 7.48 -17.39
C GLN A 15 -35.63 6.83 -17.08
N THR A 16 -35.59 5.53 -16.78
CA THR A 16 -34.36 4.82 -16.42
C THR A 16 -33.46 4.64 -17.64
N ILE A 17 -34.03 4.27 -18.79
CA ILE A 17 -33.30 4.11 -20.05
C ILE A 17 -32.77 5.47 -20.54
N LYS A 18 -33.54 6.56 -20.35
CA LYS A 18 -33.08 7.92 -20.66
C LYS A 18 -31.95 8.38 -19.74
N LYS A 19 -31.99 8.02 -18.45
CA LYS A 19 -30.89 8.29 -17.50
C LYS A 19 -29.63 7.49 -17.82
N ILE A 20 -29.77 6.23 -18.22
CA ILE A 20 -28.63 5.39 -18.63
C ILE A 20 -28.00 5.94 -19.92
N ARG A 21 -28.80 6.24 -20.95
CA ARG A 21 -28.29 6.89 -22.16
C ARG A 21 -27.70 8.28 -21.89
N TYR A 22 -28.28 9.04 -20.95
CA TYR A 22 -27.72 10.31 -20.51
C TYR A 22 -26.34 10.10 -19.87
N LEU A 23 -26.16 9.10 -18.99
CA LEU A 23 -24.87 8.77 -18.39
C LEU A 23 -23.85 8.23 -19.40
N GLU A 24 -24.30 7.50 -20.43
CA GLU A 24 -23.46 6.99 -21.53
C GLU A 24 -23.07 8.11 -22.52
N SER A 25 -23.92 9.11 -22.71
CA SER A 25 -23.67 10.30 -23.54
C SER A 25 -23.05 11.46 -22.79
N ALA A 26 -23.10 11.42 -21.45
CA ALA A 26 -22.46 12.38 -20.59
C ALA A 26 -20.98 12.10 -20.68
N ASP A 27 -20.34 12.94 -21.47
CA ASP A 27 -18.90 13.08 -21.49
C ASP A 27 -18.50 13.60 -20.10
N LEU A 28 -18.42 12.68 -19.13
CA LEU A 28 -17.95 12.90 -17.75
C LEU A 28 -16.44 13.13 -17.81
N HIS A 29 -16.03 14.12 -18.60
CA HIS A 29 -14.83 14.85 -18.31
C HIS A 29 -15.07 15.43 -16.92
N PHE A 30 -14.29 14.97 -15.94
CA PHE A 30 -14.12 15.76 -14.73
C PHE A 30 -13.67 17.14 -15.20
N GLU A 31 -14.62 18.09 -15.26
CA GLU A 31 -14.30 19.49 -15.51
C GLU A 31 -13.20 19.83 -14.53
N LYS A 32 -12.10 20.35 -15.08
CA LYS A 32 -10.89 20.67 -14.35
C LYS A 32 -11.30 21.56 -13.16
N VAL A 33 -11.43 20.98 -11.97
CA VAL A 33 -11.81 21.73 -10.79
C VAL A 33 -10.66 22.67 -10.48
N HIS A 34 -10.81 23.95 -10.85
CA HIS A 34 -9.93 25.01 -10.42
C HIS A 34 -10.26 25.32 -8.96
N VAL A 35 -9.61 24.59 -8.05
CA VAL A 35 -9.60 24.96 -6.63
C VAL A 35 -8.75 26.22 -6.53
N VAL A 36 -9.40 27.37 -6.40
CA VAL A 36 -8.73 28.60 -5.97
C VAL A 36 -8.43 28.43 -4.49
N LEU A 37 -7.20 27.99 -4.18
CA LEU A 37 -6.69 28.00 -2.82
C LEU A 37 -6.51 29.46 -2.41
N ASP A 38 -7.37 29.94 -1.51
CA ASP A 38 -7.09 31.17 -0.79
C ASP A 38 -5.74 30.99 -0.10
N LYS A 39 -4.75 31.77 -0.52
CA LYS A 39 -3.40 31.80 0.06
C LYS A 39 -3.48 32.37 1.47
N VAL A 40 -3.90 31.55 2.42
CA VAL A 40 -3.78 31.84 3.84
C VAL A 40 -2.37 31.45 4.26
N GLY A 41 -1.46 32.42 4.19
CA GLY A 41 -0.15 32.37 4.82
C GLY A 41 1.01 32.10 3.86
N ASP A 42 2.07 32.88 4.00
CA ASP A 42 3.39 32.66 3.39
C ASP A 42 4.07 31.40 3.97
N SER A 43 3.50 30.22 3.73
CA SER A 43 4.28 28.99 3.72
C SER A 43 4.53 28.63 2.26
N VAL A 44 5.80 28.66 1.85
CA VAL A 44 6.25 28.03 0.60
C VAL A 44 6.21 26.52 0.83
N GLU A 45 5.01 25.98 1.05
CA GLU A 45 4.76 24.55 1.05
C GLU A 45 4.96 24.09 -0.39
N HIS A 46 6.08 23.41 -0.63
CA HIS A 46 6.42 22.86 -1.93
C HIS A 46 5.31 21.90 -2.35
N GLU A 47 4.49 22.31 -3.32
CA GLU A 47 3.65 21.38 -4.05
C GLU A 47 4.52 20.21 -4.52
N PRO A 48 4.11 18.95 -4.28
CA PRO A 48 4.91 17.80 -4.65
C PRO A 48 5.13 17.79 -6.15
N ASN A 49 6.40 17.75 -6.58
CA ASN A 49 6.72 17.57 -7.98
C ASN A 49 6.35 16.13 -8.37
N LEU A 50 5.74 15.94 -9.55
CA LEU A 50 5.42 14.62 -10.10
C LEU A 50 6.62 13.66 -10.08
N ALA A 51 7.84 14.17 -10.27
CA ALA A 51 9.06 13.38 -10.16
C ALA A 51 9.27 12.78 -8.76
N GLN A 52 8.90 13.50 -7.70
CA GLN A 52 8.96 13.00 -6.32
C GLN A 52 7.92 11.91 -6.07
N VAL A 53 6.71 12.07 -6.63
CA VAL A 53 5.66 11.04 -6.55
C VAL A 53 6.11 9.75 -7.24
N VAL A 54 6.67 9.86 -8.45
CA VAL A 54 7.23 8.70 -9.17
C VAL A 54 8.36 8.08 -8.36
N SER A 55 9.30 8.88 -7.86
CA SER A 55 10.42 8.37 -7.06
C SER A 55 9.97 7.66 -5.77
N PHE A 56 8.89 8.11 -5.14
CA PHE A 56 8.36 7.47 -3.94
C PHE A 56 7.72 6.11 -4.24
N LEU A 57 6.97 6.02 -5.35
CA LEU A 57 6.25 4.81 -5.75
C LEU A 57 7.13 3.83 -6.53
N ASP A 58 8.26 4.27 -7.07
CA ASP A 58 9.21 3.42 -7.78
C ASP A 58 9.96 2.52 -6.79
N ARG A 59 9.38 1.34 -6.56
CA ARG A 59 9.99 0.24 -5.80
C ARG A 59 10.69 -0.77 -6.69
N SER A 60 10.98 -0.42 -7.95
CA SER A 60 11.66 -1.33 -8.86
C SER A 60 13.13 -1.51 -8.51
N ARG A 61 13.66 -2.69 -8.82
CA ARG A 61 15.05 -3.04 -8.52
C ARG A 61 15.81 -3.41 -9.78
N PRO A 62 17.08 -3.00 -9.91
CA PRO A 62 17.91 -3.49 -11.00
C PRO A 62 18.18 -4.99 -10.84
N ILE A 63 18.32 -5.71 -11.95
CA ILE A 63 18.75 -7.10 -11.95
C ILE A 63 20.28 -7.11 -11.84
N LEU A 64 20.80 -7.26 -10.62
CA LEU A 64 22.24 -7.29 -10.33
C LEU A 64 22.63 -8.59 -9.63
N GLU A 65 23.93 -8.88 -9.62
CA GLU A 65 24.49 -9.86 -8.70
C GLU A 65 24.39 -9.32 -7.27
N ILE A 66 23.83 -10.13 -6.39
CA ILE A 66 23.60 -9.79 -4.99
C ILE A 66 24.84 -10.21 -4.20
N GLU A 67 25.37 -9.30 -3.39
CA GLU A 67 26.44 -9.61 -2.45
C GLU A 67 25.98 -10.68 -1.45
N ASP A 68 26.86 -11.61 -1.08
CA ASP A 68 26.54 -12.64 -0.10
C ASP A 68 26.20 -12.01 1.26
N PHE A 69 25.08 -12.43 1.86
CA PHE A 69 24.61 -11.91 3.13
C PHE A 69 25.66 -11.99 4.24
N TYR A 70 26.44 -13.09 4.31
CA TYR A 70 27.43 -13.28 5.36
C TYR A 70 28.64 -12.37 5.18
N VAL A 71 28.95 -11.96 3.96
CA VAL A 71 29.98 -10.94 3.69
C VAL A 71 29.45 -9.55 4.04
N TRP A 72 28.24 -9.23 3.58
CA TRP A 72 27.62 -7.93 3.83
C TRP A 72 27.40 -7.64 5.32
N VAL A 73 27.01 -8.64 6.12
CA VAL A 73 26.68 -8.46 7.54
C VAL A 73 27.91 -8.14 8.39
N GLU A 74 29.12 -8.52 7.96
CA GLU A 74 30.38 -8.32 8.71
C GLU A 74 30.73 -6.83 8.91
N GLN A 75 30.14 -5.92 8.13
CA GLN A 75 30.36 -4.47 8.29
C GLN A 75 29.67 -3.86 9.52
N PHE A 76 28.77 -4.60 10.18
CA PHE A 76 27.98 -4.10 11.32
C PHE A 76 28.61 -4.47 12.68
N PRO A 77 28.26 -3.74 13.76
CA PRO A 77 28.61 -4.16 15.11
C PRO A 77 28.00 -5.51 15.49
N THR A 78 28.69 -6.30 16.31
CA THR A 78 28.26 -7.64 16.76
C THR A 78 26.79 -7.77 17.24
N PRO A 79 26.21 -6.85 18.05
CA PRO A 79 24.80 -6.99 18.42
C PRO A 79 23.86 -6.88 17.22
N THR A 80 24.16 -6.00 16.27
CA THR A 80 23.39 -5.82 15.04
C THR A 80 23.52 -7.04 14.13
N ILE A 81 24.72 -7.63 14.03
CA ILE A 81 24.95 -8.88 13.29
C ILE A 81 24.00 -9.98 13.78
N THR A 82 23.94 -10.20 15.11
CA THR A 82 23.05 -11.21 15.69
C THR A 82 21.58 -10.94 15.35
N HIS A 83 21.14 -9.69 15.43
CA HIS A 83 19.77 -9.32 15.05
C HIS A 83 19.49 -9.60 13.57
N LEU A 84 20.40 -9.23 12.67
CA LEU A 84 20.28 -9.47 11.23
C LEU A 84 20.24 -10.96 10.91
N HIS A 85 21.06 -11.79 11.57
CA HIS A 85 20.99 -13.25 11.43
C HIS A 85 19.64 -13.80 11.85
N ASN A 86 19.12 -13.39 13.02
CA ASN A 86 17.83 -13.87 13.53
C ASN A 86 16.67 -13.45 12.61
N ILE A 87 16.69 -12.21 12.10
CA ILE A 87 15.71 -11.72 11.12
C ILE A 87 15.77 -12.56 9.85
N MET A 88 16.97 -12.75 9.27
CA MET A 88 17.13 -13.54 8.05
C MET A 88 16.70 -14.98 8.24
N GLU A 89 17.05 -15.62 9.36
CA GLU A 89 16.61 -16.98 9.68
C GLU A 89 15.08 -17.07 9.73
N ALA A 90 14.41 -16.13 10.42
CA ALA A 90 12.95 -16.08 10.48
C ALA A 90 12.32 -15.94 9.08
N LEU A 91 12.88 -15.05 8.24
CA LEU A 91 12.41 -14.85 6.86
C LEU A 91 12.61 -16.09 6.00
N LYS A 92 13.77 -16.74 6.06
CA LYS A 92 14.05 -17.99 5.33
C LYS A 92 13.07 -19.09 5.72
N ASN A 93 12.76 -19.21 7.02
CA ASN A 93 11.81 -20.19 7.54
C ASN A 93 10.37 -19.94 7.07
N SER A 94 9.99 -18.67 6.79
CA SER A 94 8.67 -18.30 6.24
C SER A 94 8.50 -18.57 4.74
N LYS A 95 9.59 -18.93 4.05
CA LYS A 95 9.63 -19.24 2.62
C LYS A 95 9.08 -18.07 1.77
N ALA A 96 8.41 -18.40 0.67
CA ALA A 96 7.81 -17.42 -0.24
C ALA A 96 6.63 -16.64 0.34
N ILE A 97 6.08 -17.00 1.51
CA ILE A 97 4.98 -16.24 2.11
C ILE A 97 5.51 -14.95 2.74
N GLY A 98 6.69 -15.00 3.35
CA GLY A 98 7.24 -13.88 4.09
C GLY A 98 6.56 -13.65 5.44
N LEU A 99 7.04 -12.61 6.14
CA LEU A 99 6.52 -12.20 7.44
C LEU A 99 6.18 -10.71 7.44
N THR A 100 5.12 -10.35 8.14
CA THR A 100 4.80 -8.96 8.49
C THR A 100 5.79 -8.41 9.52
N LEU A 101 5.87 -7.08 9.66
CA LEU A 101 6.72 -6.46 10.69
C LEU A 101 6.39 -6.99 12.10
N SER A 102 5.10 -7.16 12.41
CA SER A 102 4.68 -7.67 13.71
C SER A 102 5.12 -9.11 13.95
N GLU A 103 5.05 -9.98 12.94
CA GLU A 103 5.51 -11.37 13.03
C GLU A 103 7.03 -11.45 13.21
N ILE A 104 7.80 -10.60 12.52
CA ILE A 104 9.26 -10.55 12.67
C ILE A 104 9.61 -10.08 14.07
N CYS A 105 9.03 -8.98 14.56
CA CYS A 105 9.24 -8.49 15.92
C CYS A 105 8.95 -9.57 16.98
N HIS A 106 7.91 -10.37 16.78
CA HIS A 106 7.59 -11.48 17.66
C HIS A 106 8.64 -12.61 17.57
N ALA A 107 9.07 -12.97 16.37
CA ALA A 107 10.06 -14.02 16.15
C ALA A 107 11.45 -13.70 16.72
N VAL A 108 11.89 -12.44 16.60
CA VAL A 108 13.22 -12.02 17.07
C VAL A 108 13.20 -11.34 18.44
N THR A 109 12.02 -11.15 19.04
CA THR A 109 11.83 -10.48 20.34
C THR A 109 12.45 -9.08 20.41
N LEU A 110 12.30 -8.30 19.34
CA LEU A 110 12.77 -6.91 19.25
C LEU A 110 11.60 -5.96 18.94
N PRO A 111 11.66 -4.68 19.39
CA PRO A 111 10.64 -3.70 19.06
C PRO A 111 10.70 -3.29 17.59
N ALA A 112 9.55 -2.87 17.05
CA ALA A 112 9.41 -2.44 15.65
C ALA A 112 10.37 -1.30 15.28
N ASP A 113 10.64 -0.38 16.19
CA ASP A 113 11.56 0.74 15.99
C ASP A 113 13.02 0.30 15.78
N THR A 114 13.37 -0.91 16.20
CA THR A 114 14.70 -1.52 15.94
C THR A 114 14.66 -2.41 14.70
N VAL A 115 13.59 -3.17 14.49
CA VAL A 115 13.48 -4.14 13.38
C VAL A 115 13.28 -3.45 12.04
N LEU A 116 12.44 -2.41 11.98
CA LEU A 116 12.09 -1.75 10.72
C LEU A 116 13.31 -1.11 10.03
N PRO A 117 14.19 -0.35 10.70
CA PRO A 117 15.41 0.16 10.07
C PRO A 117 16.30 -0.96 9.51
N LEU A 118 16.47 -2.06 10.23
CA LEU A 118 17.27 -3.21 9.75
C LEU A 118 16.67 -3.86 8.51
N LEU A 119 15.34 -3.95 8.43
CA LEU A 119 14.65 -4.45 7.24
C LEU A 119 14.78 -3.50 6.06
N MET A 120 14.79 -2.19 6.29
CA MET A 120 15.07 -1.19 5.25
C MET A 120 16.51 -1.34 4.73
N ASP A 121 17.50 -1.48 5.62
CA ASP A 121 18.90 -1.70 5.21
C ASP A 121 19.05 -2.99 4.38
N LEU A 122 18.40 -4.08 4.81
CA LEU A 122 18.36 -5.35 4.06
C LEU A 122 17.66 -5.22 2.70
N ASN A 123 16.65 -4.35 2.61
CA ASN A 123 15.87 -4.14 1.39
C ASN A 123 16.65 -3.33 0.37
N ASP A 124 17.34 -2.29 0.83
CA ASP A 124 18.16 -1.42 0.00
C ASP A 124 19.38 -2.15 -0.55
N THR A 125 19.88 -3.14 0.21
CA THR A 125 20.99 -4.02 -0.17
C THR A 125 20.55 -5.30 -0.88
N GLN A 126 19.27 -5.39 -1.23
CA GLN A 126 18.64 -6.50 -1.96
C GLN A 126 18.78 -7.87 -1.27
N GLN A 127 18.96 -7.92 0.05
CA GLN A 127 18.96 -9.15 0.83
C GLN A 127 17.54 -9.64 1.15
N VAL A 128 16.59 -8.70 1.24
CA VAL A 128 15.15 -8.98 1.40
C VAL A 128 14.33 -8.15 0.44
N LEU A 129 13.09 -8.56 0.21
CA LEU A 129 12.10 -7.86 -0.59
C LEU A 129 10.94 -7.39 0.30
N ALA A 130 10.65 -6.08 0.29
CA ALA A 130 9.36 -5.57 0.73
C ALA A 130 8.29 -5.84 -0.35
N CYS A 131 7.27 -6.62 -0.01
CA CYS A 131 6.18 -7.00 -0.91
C CYS A 131 4.87 -7.20 -0.13
N GLY A 132 3.87 -7.83 -0.76
CA GLY A 132 2.58 -8.09 -0.15
C GLY A 132 1.41 -7.95 -1.12
N VAL A 133 0.26 -8.46 -0.69
CA VAL A 133 -1.06 -8.26 -1.33
C VAL A 133 -2.06 -7.78 -0.28
N ASP A 134 -2.20 -8.56 0.79
CA ASP A 134 -3.06 -8.32 1.94
C ASP A 134 -2.45 -7.33 2.94
N GLU A 135 -1.15 -7.44 3.20
CA GLU A 135 -0.41 -6.57 4.10
C GLU A 135 1.04 -6.46 3.63
N HIS A 136 1.78 -5.46 4.14
CA HIS A 136 3.21 -5.37 3.93
C HIS A 136 3.95 -6.55 4.57
N ARG A 137 4.68 -7.29 3.75
CA ARG A 137 5.47 -8.46 4.10
C ARG A 137 6.90 -8.27 3.65
N TRP A 138 7.80 -8.93 4.36
CA TRP A 138 9.20 -9.04 4.03
C TRP A 138 9.51 -10.48 3.65
N VAL A 139 10.25 -10.67 2.57
CA VAL A 139 10.58 -11.99 2.02
C VAL A 139 12.08 -12.06 1.77
N SER A 140 12.71 -13.21 2.08
CA SER A 140 14.11 -13.49 1.72
C SER A 140 14.29 -13.41 0.20
N ILE A 141 15.39 -12.80 -0.27
CA ILE A 141 15.60 -12.57 -1.71
C ILE A 141 15.59 -13.87 -2.54
N GLU A 142 15.88 -15.03 -1.94
CA GLU A 142 15.81 -16.33 -2.61
C GLU A 142 14.40 -16.67 -3.14
N PHE A 143 13.35 -16.08 -2.54
CA PHE A 143 11.95 -16.26 -2.95
C PHE A 143 11.38 -15.05 -3.71
N GLU A 144 12.21 -14.07 -4.08
CA GLU A 144 11.79 -12.85 -4.78
C GLU A 144 11.03 -13.12 -6.09
N HIS A 145 11.39 -14.19 -6.80
CA HIS A 145 10.81 -14.57 -8.09
C HIS A 145 9.31 -14.89 -8.02
N VAL A 146 8.76 -15.17 -6.84
CA VAL A 146 7.31 -15.41 -6.64
C VAL A 146 6.54 -14.08 -6.60
N TRP A 147 7.20 -13.00 -6.21
CA TRP A 147 6.58 -11.70 -5.96
C TRP A 147 6.86 -10.66 -7.04
N THR A 148 7.84 -10.92 -7.90
CA THR A 148 8.33 -9.94 -8.86
C THR A 148 8.20 -10.39 -10.30
N ILE A 149 8.06 -9.42 -11.19
CA ILE A 149 8.10 -9.61 -12.64
C ILE A 149 9.23 -8.76 -13.24
N GLY A 150 9.90 -9.30 -14.26
CA GLY A 150 10.94 -8.59 -15.00
C GLY A 150 10.34 -7.71 -16.10
N ILE A 151 10.57 -6.41 -16.04
CA ILE A 151 10.17 -5.44 -17.08
C ILE A 151 11.34 -4.50 -17.34
N ASN A 152 11.77 -4.37 -18.60
CA ASN A 152 12.84 -3.46 -19.02
C ASN A 152 14.13 -3.55 -18.20
N GLY A 153 14.58 -4.77 -17.88
CA GLY A 153 15.81 -5.02 -17.13
C GLY A 153 15.71 -4.71 -15.63
N ARG A 154 14.51 -4.47 -15.11
CA ARG A 154 14.23 -4.23 -13.70
C ARG A 154 13.18 -5.23 -13.18
N LYS A 155 13.25 -5.55 -11.90
CA LYS A 155 12.26 -6.35 -11.19
C LYS A 155 11.24 -5.42 -10.53
N TRP A 156 9.97 -5.78 -10.65
CA TRP A 156 8.85 -5.02 -10.13
C TRP A 156 7.95 -5.91 -9.29
N CYS A 157 7.55 -5.46 -8.10
CA CYS A 157 6.38 -5.97 -7.42
C CYS A 157 5.13 -5.48 -8.18
N PRO A 158 4.26 -6.36 -8.69
CA PRO A 158 3.07 -5.92 -9.42
C PRO A 158 2.19 -4.98 -8.59
N ARG A 159 1.82 -3.85 -9.20
CA ARG A 159 0.89 -2.85 -8.67
C ARG A 159 0.02 -2.34 -9.81
N LEU A 160 -1.19 -1.90 -9.48
CA LEU A 160 -2.17 -1.43 -10.46
C LEU A 160 -1.70 -0.20 -11.25
N TRP A 161 -0.81 0.60 -10.67
CA TRP A 161 -0.23 1.77 -11.33
C TRP A 161 1.05 1.48 -12.10
N ILE A 162 1.53 0.24 -12.17
CA ILE A 162 2.70 -0.11 -13.00
C ILE A 162 2.19 -0.53 -14.38
N SER A 163 2.63 0.18 -15.41
CA SER A 163 2.30 -0.15 -16.79
C SER A 163 3.09 -1.38 -17.29
N PRO A 164 2.63 -2.05 -18.36
CA PRO A 164 3.37 -3.16 -18.97
C PRO A 164 4.78 -2.77 -19.46
N GLU A 165 5.02 -1.48 -19.70
CA GLU A 165 6.32 -0.91 -20.08
C GLU A 165 7.20 -0.59 -18.86
N GLY A 166 6.75 -0.89 -17.63
CA GLY A 166 7.52 -0.65 -16.42
C GLY A 166 7.62 0.83 -16.08
N ALA A 167 6.52 1.56 -16.29
CA ALA A 167 6.39 2.97 -15.92
C ALA A 167 5.23 3.15 -14.93
N ILE A 168 5.33 4.18 -14.09
CA ILE A 168 4.27 4.52 -13.14
C ILE A 168 3.21 5.36 -13.83
N SER A 169 1.99 4.85 -13.89
CA SER A 169 0.81 5.53 -14.41
C SER A 169 0.29 6.55 -13.39
N LEU A 170 0.79 7.78 -13.48
CA LEU A 170 0.33 8.92 -12.66
C LEU A 170 -1.19 9.13 -12.69
N PRO A 171 -1.92 8.95 -13.81
CA PRO A 171 -3.38 9.02 -13.79
C PRO A 171 -4.03 8.01 -12.83
N VAL A 172 -3.53 6.77 -12.80
CA VAL A 172 -4.04 5.72 -11.90
C VAL A 172 -3.71 6.04 -10.45
N VAL A 173 -2.46 6.44 -10.18
CA VAL A 173 -2.03 6.89 -8.84
C VAL A 173 -2.93 8.01 -8.35
N ARG A 174 -3.15 9.02 -9.19
CA ARG A 174 -3.99 10.19 -8.89
C ARG A 174 -5.41 9.77 -8.53
N TRP A 175 -6.05 8.92 -9.32
CA TRP A 175 -7.42 8.45 -9.04
C TRP A 175 -7.52 7.75 -7.69
N ILE A 176 -6.60 6.84 -7.40
CA ILE A 176 -6.60 6.10 -6.13
C ILE A 176 -6.31 7.05 -4.96
N ALA A 177 -5.34 7.95 -5.11
CA ALA A 177 -4.97 8.92 -4.10
C ALA A 177 -6.10 9.92 -3.79
N GLU A 178 -6.73 10.50 -4.81
CA GLU A 178 -7.86 11.42 -4.65
C GLU A 178 -9.05 10.71 -3.98
N SER A 179 -9.40 9.49 -4.42
CA SER A 179 -10.48 8.71 -3.81
C SER A 179 -10.20 8.41 -2.33
N THR A 180 -8.98 7.94 -2.04
CA THR A 180 -8.54 7.63 -0.67
C THR A 180 -8.57 8.88 0.20
N LEU A 181 -8.05 10.00 -0.29
CA LEU A 181 -8.04 11.27 0.42
C LEU A 181 -9.46 11.79 0.70
N LEU A 182 -10.34 11.76 -0.30
CA LEU A 182 -11.75 12.14 -0.13
C LEU A 182 -12.47 11.28 0.91
N THR A 183 -12.14 9.99 0.98
CA THR A 183 -12.67 9.08 1.99
C THR A 183 -12.24 9.48 3.41
N ILE A 184 -10.96 9.83 3.58
CA ILE A 184 -10.40 10.28 4.86
C ILE A 184 -10.97 11.64 5.26
N VAL A 185 -11.03 12.59 4.33
CA VAL A 185 -11.58 13.95 4.57
C VAL A 185 -13.07 13.89 4.90
N GLY A 186 -13.83 12.99 4.26
CA GLY A 186 -15.24 12.78 4.55
C GLY A 186 -15.50 12.15 5.92
N LYS A 187 -14.50 11.50 6.53
CA LYS A 187 -14.59 10.84 7.84
C LYS A 187 -13.30 11.07 8.65
N PRO A 188 -13.07 12.28 9.20
CA PRO A 188 -11.85 12.56 9.98
C PRO A 188 -11.72 11.61 11.17
N GLY A 189 -10.54 11.02 11.35
CA GLY A 189 -10.28 10.02 12.38
C GLY A 189 -10.76 8.60 12.02
N ILE A 190 -11.08 8.33 10.75
CA ILE A 190 -11.34 6.98 10.25
C ILE A 190 -10.18 6.04 10.56
N LEU A 191 -10.50 4.81 10.97
CA LEU A 191 -9.49 3.80 11.23
C LEU A 191 -8.94 3.26 9.92
N LEU A 192 -7.65 2.95 9.89
CA LEU A 192 -6.99 2.38 8.71
C LEU A 192 -7.75 1.17 8.15
N LYS A 193 -8.15 0.24 9.02
CA LYS A 193 -8.94 -0.95 8.63
C LYS A 193 -10.25 -0.60 7.90
N ASP A 194 -10.89 0.52 8.24
CA ASP A 194 -12.16 0.92 7.63
C ASP A 194 -11.92 1.57 6.26
N VAL A 195 -10.77 2.25 6.09
CA VAL A 195 -10.32 2.72 4.77
C VAL A 195 -10.00 1.53 3.87
N LEU A 196 -9.22 0.55 4.35
CA LEU A 196 -8.89 -0.66 3.60
C LEU A 196 -10.17 -1.42 3.20
N PHE A 197 -11.10 -1.60 4.14
CA PHE A 197 -12.39 -2.26 3.88
C PHE A 197 -13.22 -1.55 2.80
N THR A 198 -13.14 -0.21 2.72
CA THR A 198 -13.86 0.55 1.69
C THR A 198 -13.42 0.17 0.26
N TYR A 199 -12.17 -0.26 0.10
CA TYR A 199 -11.58 -0.56 -1.21
C TYR A 199 -11.33 -2.06 -1.47
N GLU A 200 -11.68 -2.95 -0.53
CA GLU A 200 -11.28 -4.36 -0.55
C GLU A 200 -11.70 -5.12 -1.81
N PHE A 201 -12.79 -4.70 -2.47
CA PHE A 201 -13.32 -5.33 -3.67
C PHE A 201 -12.65 -4.88 -4.96
N VAL A 202 -11.87 -3.79 -4.93
CA VAL A 202 -11.31 -3.15 -6.13
C VAL A 202 -9.79 -3.07 -6.06
N LEU A 203 -9.23 -2.89 -4.87
CA LEU A 203 -7.81 -2.68 -4.65
C LEU A 203 -7.26 -3.72 -3.67
N GLN A 204 -6.01 -4.13 -3.91
CA GLN A 204 -5.25 -4.89 -2.93
C GLN A 204 -4.99 -3.99 -1.71
N PRO A 205 -5.21 -4.46 -0.46
CA PRO A 205 -5.05 -3.61 0.72
C PRO A 205 -3.65 -2.99 0.84
N VAL A 206 -2.59 -3.70 0.45
CA VAL A 206 -1.23 -3.15 0.42
C VAL A 206 -1.11 -1.93 -0.50
N SER A 207 -1.84 -1.90 -1.62
CA SER A 207 -1.81 -0.77 -2.56
C SER A 207 -2.47 0.47 -1.95
N VAL A 208 -3.55 0.27 -1.18
CA VAL A 208 -4.19 1.36 -0.45
C VAL A 208 -3.27 1.88 0.65
N GLN A 209 -2.58 0.99 1.36
CA GLN A 209 -1.59 1.38 2.37
C GLN A 209 -0.46 2.20 1.75
N GLU A 210 0.12 1.78 0.62
CA GLU A 210 1.18 2.52 -0.09
C GLU A 210 0.72 3.92 -0.52
N ILE A 211 -0.56 4.08 -0.89
CA ILE A 211 -1.15 5.39 -1.20
C ILE A 211 -1.38 6.23 0.06
N ILE A 212 -1.75 5.63 1.19
CA ILE A 212 -1.83 6.32 2.48
C ILE A 212 -0.43 6.81 2.89
N ASP A 213 0.59 5.96 2.75
CA ASP A 213 1.99 6.31 3.05
C ASP A 213 2.47 7.47 2.14
N LEU A 214 2.08 7.46 0.85
CA LEU A 214 2.33 8.56 -0.09
C LEU A 214 1.67 9.88 0.38
N LEU A 215 0.38 9.83 0.75
CA LEU A 215 -0.36 11.00 1.22
C LEU A 215 0.22 11.54 2.54
N GLU A 216 0.68 10.66 3.44
CA GLU A 216 1.35 11.05 4.67
C GLU A 216 2.75 11.67 4.40
N HIS A 217 3.51 11.07 3.47
CA HIS A 217 4.82 11.57 3.07
C HIS A 217 4.75 13.03 2.57
N PHE A 218 3.75 13.32 1.72
CA PHE A 218 3.49 14.66 1.20
C PHE A 218 2.61 15.54 2.10
N LYS A 219 2.42 15.14 3.37
CA LYS A 219 1.73 15.93 4.41
C LYS A 219 0.28 16.27 4.08
N CYS A 220 -0.37 15.49 3.20
CA CYS A 220 -1.79 15.60 2.93
C CYS A 220 -2.64 15.06 4.09
N ILE A 221 -2.11 14.09 4.84
CA ILE A 221 -2.73 13.48 6.01
C ILE A 221 -1.71 13.24 7.11
N VAL A 222 -2.18 12.90 8.31
CA VAL A 222 -1.36 12.48 9.46
C VAL A 222 -1.88 11.14 9.97
N VAL A 223 -1.02 10.12 10.02
CA VAL A 223 -1.40 8.81 10.56
C VAL A 223 -1.02 8.77 12.05
N MET A 224 -2.02 8.59 12.91
CA MET A 224 -1.81 8.43 14.35
C MET A 224 -1.81 6.96 14.74
N ARG A 225 -0.68 6.46 15.24
CA ARG A 225 -0.60 5.14 15.88
C ARG A 225 -0.94 5.28 17.36
N LYS A 226 -2.06 4.70 17.80
CA LYS A 226 -2.44 4.62 19.21
C LYS A 226 -2.43 3.16 19.65
N GLU A 227 -1.56 2.83 20.60
CA GLU A 227 -1.64 1.56 21.31
C GLU A 227 -2.76 1.66 22.34
N PHE A 228 -3.84 0.91 22.12
CA PHE A 228 -4.86 0.76 23.15
C PHE A 228 -4.40 -0.34 24.11
N ALA A 229 -4.18 0.02 25.38
CA ALA A 229 -4.00 -0.97 26.41
C ALA A 229 -5.21 -1.91 26.39
N SER A 230 -4.96 -3.19 26.10
CA SER A 230 -5.99 -4.22 26.01
C SER A 230 -6.84 -4.18 27.28
N SER A 231 -8.10 -3.77 27.14
CA SER A 231 -9.10 -3.76 28.21
C SER A 231 -9.62 -5.17 28.51
N LYS A 232 -8.84 -6.22 28.21
CA LYS A 232 -9.13 -7.59 28.63
C LYS A 232 -9.14 -7.59 30.16
N LEU A 233 -10.32 -7.34 30.72
CA LEU A 233 -10.68 -7.75 32.06
C LEU A 233 -10.28 -9.22 32.16
N ALA A 234 -9.47 -9.56 33.17
CA ALA A 234 -9.21 -10.94 33.51
C ALA A 234 -10.56 -11.66 33.56
N SER A 235 -10.67 -12.80 32.88
CA SER A 235 -11.91 -13.58 32.87
C SER A 235 -12.35 -13.80 34.32
N PRO A 236 -13.59 -13.44 34.69
CA PRO A 236 -14.09 -13.73 36.03
C PRO A 236 -14.26 -15.24 36.29
N PHE A 237 -14.01 -16.08 35.28
CA PHE A 237 -14.05 -17.54 35.36
C PHE A 237 -12.67 -18.20 35.31
N GLY A 238 -11.58 -17.42 35.48
CA GLY A 238 -10.24 -17.97 35.68
C GLY A 238 -10.02 -18.36 37.14
N GLY A 239 -10.60 -19.48 37.54
CA GLY A 239 -10.34 -20.19 38.80
C GLY A 239 -10.06 -21.65 38.53
#